data_AF-A0AAW0C654-F1
#
_entry.id   AF-A0AAW0C654-F1
#
_cell.length_a   1.000
_cell.length_b   1.000
_cell.length_c   1.000
_cell.angle_alpha   90.00
_cell.angle_beta   90.00
_cell.angle_gamma   90.00
#
_symmetry.space_group_name_H-M   'P 1'
#
loop_
_entity.id
_entity.type
_entity.pdbx_description
1 polymer ?
#
loop_
_entity_poly.entity_id
_entity_poly.type
_entity_poly.pdbx_seq_one_letter_code
_entity_poly.pdbx_strand_id
1 'polypeptide(L)'
;MLSSTLIVSFFLSNVLALPQKRASDLSGITSLFQEKQLVPDVFPSFKPSALLDVVYTDPSTKNPINVTAGGTLSVQQTANVPQFFLRGAENIPYVIAMIDPDAPTPQNTSLAQVRHILGGNFQLSENGELKNTTAALSDYLAPMPPPGSDPHRYTVVVYKQPSPDFDCIAGDFVNGSTPIIGFNLTGFAEKVGLGEPIAGMFWFTGPNGTSSEASNTSGAGSLGVHATKVVTGVIILIAMLL
;
A
#
# COMPACT_ATOMS: atom_id res chain seq x y z
N MET A 1 -67.31 0.00 20.07
CA MET A 1 -66.21 -0.23 21.02
C MET A 1 -65.16 -1.08 20.32
N LEU A 2 -63.88 -0.72 20.50
CA LEU A 2 -62.64 -1.42 20.07
C LEU A 2 -62.44 -1.40 18.53
N SER A 3 -61.65 -0.52 17.91
CA SER A 3 -60.23 -0.16 18.10
C SER A 3 -59.30 -1.37 18.15
N SER A 4 -58.65 -1.65 17.01
CA SER A 4 -57.45 -2.50 16.94
C SER A 4 -56.50 -1.94 15.88
N THR A 5 -55.46 -1.29 16.38
CA THR A 5 -54.36 -0.67 15.66
C THR A 5 -53.38 -1.74 15.18
N LEU A 6 -53.03 -1.76 13.89
CA LEU A 6 -51.95 -2.59 13.36
C LEU A 6 -50.62 -1.85 13.58
N ILE A 7 -49.81 -2.31 14.54
CA ILE A 7 -48.45 -1.79 14.75
C ILE A 7 -47.52 -2.51 13.77
N VAL A 8 -47.08 -1.80 12.73
CA VAL A 8 -45.96 -2.23 11.89
C VAL A 8 -44.67 -1.88 12.62
N SER A 9 -43.98 -2.90 13.13
CA SER A 9 -42.68 -2.73 13.78
C SER A 9 -41.59 -2.66 12.72
N PHE A 10 -41.21 -1.45 12.32
CA PHE A 10 -39.98 -1.20 11.56
C PHE A 10 -38.80 -1.20 12.54
N PHE A 11 -38.00 -2.26 12.55
CA PHE A 11 -36.66 -2.20 13.14
C PHE A 11 -35.76 -1.43 12.17
N LEU A 12 -35.65 -0.11 12.35
CA LEU A 12 -34.55 0.68 11.80
C LEU A 12 -33.32 0.42 12.67
N SER A 13 -32.50 -0.54 12.28
CA SER A 13 -31.14 -0.64 12.80
C SER A 13 -30.30 0.49 12.18
N ASN A 14 -30.24 1.63 12.87
CA ASN A 14 -29.21 2.64 12.62
C ASN A 14 -27.86 2.07 13.05
N VAL A 15 -27.18 1.38 12.14
CA VAL A 15 -25.75 1.14 12.28
C VAL A 15 -25.06 2.44 11.91
N LEU A 16 -24.66 3.20 12.93
CA LEU A 16 -23.71 4.30 12.77
C LEU A 16 -22.38 3.68 12.31
N ALA A 17 -22.14 3.64 11.01
CA ALA A 17 -20.82 3.34 10.48
C ALA A 17 -19.88 4.46 10.95
N LEU A 18 -18.89 4.11 11.78
CA LEU A 18 -17.80 5.03 12.10
C LEU A 18 -17.12 5.41 10.78
N PRO A 19 -16.93 6.70 10.47
CA PRO A 19 -16.21 7.08 9.27
C PRO A 19 -14.79 6.51 9.36
N GLN A 20 -14.48 5.56 8.47
CA GLN A 20 -13.12 5.04 8.31
C GLN A 20 -12.25 6.24 7.89
N LYS A 21 -11.42 6.71 8.82
CA LYS A 21 -10.66 7.96 8.73
C LYS A 21 -9.65 7.84 7.58
N ARG A 22 -10.00 8.32 6.38
CA ARG A 22 -9.00 8.79 5.41
C ARG A 22 -8.05 9.69 6.20
N ALA A 23 -6.73 9.53 6.08
CA ALA A 23 -5.82 10.46 6.71
C ALA A 23 -6.00 11.84 6.06
N SER A 24 -6.91 12.63 6.62
CA SER A 24 -7.32 13.93 6.09
C SER A 24 -6.31 15.02 6.42
N ASP A 25 -5.40 14.75 7.36
CA ASP A 25 -4.44 15.69 7.91
C ASP A 25 -3.10 15.01 8.25
N LEU A 26 -2.06 15.83 8.38
CA LEU A 26 -0.68 15.39 8.61
C LEU A 26 -0.53 14.64 9.95
N SER A 27 -1.24 15.08 10.99
CA SER A 27 -1.15 14.45 12.31
C SER A 27 -1.71 13.02 12.32
N GLY A 28 -2.78 12.78 11.56
CA GLY A 28 -3.42 11.49 11.41
C GLY A 28 -2.50 10.49 10.71
N ILE A 29 -1.89 10.88 9.59
CA ILE A 29 -0.96 9.98 8.89
C ILE A 29 0.30 9.71 9.72
N THR A 30 0.85 10.72 10.41
CA THR A 30 1.99 10.54 11.32
C THR A 30 1.66 9.54 12.44
N SER A 31 0.49 9.67 13.06
CA SER A 31 0.05 8.76 14.12
C SER A 31 -0.09 7.32 13.61
N LEU A 32 -0.64 7.13 12.40
CA LEU A 32 -0.77 5.79 11.80
C LEU A 32 0.58 5.16 11.46
N PHE A 33 1.55 5.94 10.98
CA PHE A 33 2.91 5.45 10.71
C PHE A 33 3.61 4.98 12.01
N GLN A 34 3.37 5.66 13.13
CA GLN A 34 3.88 5.24 14.44
C GLN A 34 3.13 4.00 14.96
N GLU A 35 1.79 4.02 14.93
CA GLU A 35 0.94 2.93 15.43
C GLU A 35 1.22 1.61 14.69
N LYS A 36 1.43 1.68 13.37
CA LYS A 36 1.74 0.51 12.53
C LYS A 36 3.24 0.22 12.40
N GLN A 37 4.06 0.85 13.25
CA GLN A 37 5.50 0.65 13.36
C GLN A 37 6.29 0.87 12.06
N LEU A 38 5.74 1.58 11.08
CA LEU A 38 6.50 2.00 9.89
C LEU A 38 7.66 2.92 10.29
N VAL A 39 7.44 3.69 11.36
CA VAL A 39 8.49 4.26 12.18
C VAL A 39 8.60 3.40 13.45
N PRO A 40 9.73 2.73 13.73
CA PRO A 40 11.03 2.85 13.06
C PRO A 40 11.33 1.80 11.97
N ASP A 41 10.45 0.84 11.68
CA ASP A 41 10.82 -0.36 10.90
C ASP A 41 11.30 -0.04 9.46
N VAL A 42 10.70 0.97 8.82
CA VAL A 42 11.07 1.37 7.45
C VAL A 42 12.14 2.47 7.46
N PHE A 43 11.98 3.46 8.34
CA PHE A 43 12.86 4.62 8.47
C PHE A 43 12.70 5.27 9.87
N PRO A 44 13.71 6.02 10.36
CA PRO A 44 13.80 6.40 11.77
C PRO A 44 12.83 7.50 12.22
N SER A 45 12.37 8.36 11.31
CA SER A 45 11.50 9.50 11.63
C SER A 45 10.54 9.85 10.50
N PHE A 46 9.33 10.31 10.83
CA PHE A 46 8.36 10.80 9.87
C PHE A 46 7.79 12.15 10.30
N LYS A 47 8.08 13.20 9.53
CA LYS A 47 7.56 14.56 9.75
C LYS A 47 6.98 15.10 8.44
N PRO A 48 5.83 14.56 7.99
CA PRO A 48 5.28 14.92 6.70
C PRO A 48 4.88 16.39 6.68
N SER A 49 5.20 17.06 5.58
CA SER A 49 4.75 18.42 5.25
C SER A 49 3.73 18.44 4.11
N ALA A 50 3.51 17.29 3.46
CA ALA A 50 2.56 17.10 2.38
C ALA A 50 1.74 15.81 2.59
N LEU A 51 0.57 15.74 1.95
CA LEU A 51 -0.29 14.55 1.97
C LEU A 51 -0.16 13.81 0.65
N LEU A 52 0.07 12.50 0.72
CA LEU A 52 0.11 11.60 -0.42
C LEU A 52 -1.25 10.88 -0.53
N ASP A 53 -1.86 10.92 -1.70
CA ASP A 53 -2.95 10.04 -2.09
C ASP A 53 -2.42 9.03 -3.12
N VAL A 54 -2.75 7.76 -2.94
CA VAL A 54 -2.39 6.67 -3.85
C VAL A 54 -3.68 6.13 -4.46
N VAL A 55 -3.70 5.96 -5.77
CA VAL A 55 -4.88 5.49 -6.50
C VAL A 55 -4.49 4.34 -7.41
N TYR A 56 -5.02 3.15 -7.13
CA TYR A 56 -4.93 2.02 -8.06
C TYR A 56 -6.07 2.08 -9.07
N THR A 57 -5.87 1.48 -10.25
CA THR A 57 -6.97 1.19 -11.18
C THR A 57 -7.28 -0.29 -11.11
N ASP A 58 -8.51 -0.63 -10.73
CA ASP A 58 -8.95 -2.01 -10.65
C ASP A 58 -8.80 -2.69 -12.03
N PRO A 59 -8.03 -3.79 -12.14
CA PRO A 59 -7.78 -4.39 -13.45
C PRO A 59 -9.03 -4.91 -14.16
N SER A 60 -10.07 -5.27 -13.41
CA SER A 60 -11.31 -5.85 -13.91
C SER A 60 -12.34 -4.79 -14.24
N THR A 61 -12.65 -3.90 -13.30
CA THR A 61 -13.70 -2.89 -13.45
C THR A 61 -13.21 -1.60 -14.11
N LYS A 62 -11.89 -1.37 -14.15
CA LYS A 62 -11.26 -0.11 -14.58
C LYS A 62 -11.61 1.10 -13.72
N ASN A 63 -12.25 0.89 -12.57
CA ASN A 63 -12.59 1.95 -11.64
C ASN A 63 -11.38 2.30 -10.77
N PRO A 64 -11.27 3.57 -10.33
CA PRO A 64 -10.24 3.98 -9.39
C PRO A 64 -10.51 3.41 -8.00
N ILE A 65 -9.46 2.94 -7.35
CA ILE A 65 -9.43 2.49 -5.95
C ILE A 65 -8.55 3.48 -5.18
N ASN A 66 -9.18 4.34 -4.39
CA ASN A 66 -8.47 5.26 -3.51
C ASN A 66 -7.94 4.47 -2.30
N VAL A 67 -6.62 4.45 -2.14
CA VAL A 67 -5.99 3.79 -1.00
C VAL A 67 -6.33 4.56 0.28
N THR A 68 -6.78 3.81 1.29
CA THR A 68 -6.94 4.32 2.65
C THR A 68 -5.75 3.88 3.47
N ALA A 69 -5.17 4.80 4.25
CA ALA A 69 -4.03 4.48 5.12
C ALA A 69 -4.37 3.34 6.08
N GLY A 70 -3.57 2.26 6.03
CA GLY A 70 -3.82 1.04 6.80
C GLY A 70 -5.04 0.22 6.36
N GLY A 71 -5.66 0.57 5.22
CA GLY A 71 -6.65 -0.26 4.55
C GLY A 71 -6.04 -1.52 3.95
N THR A 72 -6.88 -2.41 3.43
CA THR A 72 -6.44 -3.65 2.78
C THR A 72 -6.75 -3.61 1.29
N LEU A 73 -5.81 -4.07 0.47
CA LEU A 73 -5.99 -4.30 -0.97
C LEU A 73 -5.62 -5.74 -1.31
N SER A 74 -6.34 -6.34 -2.25
CA SER A 74 -5.97 -7.66 -2.78
C SER A 74 -4.77 -7.56 -3.73
N VAL A 75 -4.05 -8.67 -3.91
CA VAL A 75 -2.97 -8.81 -4.91
C VAL A 75 -3.43 -8.38 -6.30
N GLN A 76 -4.68 -8.69 -6.67
CA GLN A 76 -5.25 -8.29 -7.95
C GLN A 76 -5.43 -6.78 -8.04
N GLN A 77 -5.93 -6.12 -6.99
CA GLN A 77 -6.10 -4.66 -6.99
C GLN A 77 -4.76 -3.91 -7.10
N THR A 78 -3.68 -4.52 -6.62
CA THR A 78 -2.32 -3.97 -6.68
C THR A 78 -1.51 -4.46 -7.88
N ALA A 79 -2.12 -5.14 -8.86
CA ALA A 79 -1.38 -5.77 -9.96
C ALA A 79 -0.66 -4.77 -10.88
N ASN A 80 -1.22 -3.58 -11.06
CA ASN A 80 -0.64 -2.52 -11.89
C ASN A 80 -0.11 -1.38 -11.02
N VAL A 81 0.88 -0.64 -11.51
CA VAL A 81 1.43 0.53 -10.83
C VAL A 81 0.31 1.54 -10.48
N PRO A 82 0.27 2.08 -9.25
CA PRO A 82 -0.71 3.10 -8.89
C PRO A 82 -0.29 4.48 -9.40
N GLN A 83 -1.25 5.41 -9.40
CA GLN A 83 -1.00 6.84 -9.54
C GLN A 83 -0.77 7.47 -8.17
N PHE A 84 0.11 8.46 -8.12
CA PHE A 84 0.47 9.18 -6.91
C PHE A 84 0.05 10.64 -7.04
N PHE A 85 -0.63 11.17 -6.03
CA PHE A 85 -1.07 12.56 -5.99
C PHE A 85 -0.55 13.22 -4.71
N LEU A 86 0.02 14.42 -4.84
CA LEU A 86 0.63 15.13 -3.73
C LEU A 86 -0.12 16.44 -3.46
N ARG A 87 -0.57 16.64 -2.22
CA ARG A 87 -1.25 17.86 -1.76
C ARG A 87 -0.35 18.63 -0.80
N GLY A 88 -0.30 19.96 -0.96
CA GLY A 88 0.60 20.82 -0.18
C GLY A 88 2.06 20.76 -0.65
N ALA A 89 2.26 20.50 -1.94
CA ALA A 89 3.56 20.31 -2.57
C ALA A 89 4.10 21.59 -3.22
N GLU A 90 5.42 21.71 -3.27
CA GLU A 90 6.12 22.70 -4.10
C GLU A 90 6.21 22.21 -5.55
N ASN A 91 6.37 23.13 -6.51
CA ASN A 91 6.57 22.77 -7.91
C ASN A 91 8.06 22.44 -8.18
N ILE A 92 8.51 21.29 -7.68
CA ILE A 92 9.86 20.75 -7.83
C ILE A 92 9.79 19.24 -8.15
N PRO A 93 10.89 18.62 -8.59
CA PRO A 93 10.93 17.16 -8.78
C PRO A 93 10.93 16.42 -7.44
N TYR A 94 10.35 15.22 -7.47
CA TYR A 94 10.24 14.33 -6.31
C TYR A 94 10.84 12.95 -6.59
N VAL A 95 11.17 12.25 -5.51
CA VAL A 95 11.59 10.85 -5.52
C VAL A 95 10.52 10.03 -4.80
N ILE A 96 10.10 8.93 -5.40
CA ILE A 96 9.14 7.99 -4.82
C ILE A 96 9.83 6.66 -4.55
N ALA A 97 9.60 6.11 -3.36
CA ALA A 97 9.97 4.74 -3.01
C ALA A 97 8.77 4.00 -2.42
N MET A 98 8.58 2.74 -2.83
CA MET A 98 7.60 1.81 -2.25
C MET A 98 8.33 0.63 -1.67
N ILE A 99 8.05 0.33 -0.41
CA ILE A 99 8.82 -0.60 0.41
C ILE A 99 7.89 -1.60 1.09
N ASP A 100 8.31 -2.86 1.13
CA ASP A 100 7.74 -3.92 1.97
C ASP A 100 8.75 -4.29 3.07
N PRO A 101 8.48 -3.93 4.35
CA PRO A 101 9.34 -4.26 5.48
C PRO A 101 9.07 -5.66 6.06
N ASP A 102 8.10 -6.41 5.52
CA ASP A 102 7.55 -7.61 6.14
C ASP A 102 7.94 -8.89 5.39
N ALA A 103 8.90 -8.86 4.48
CA ALA A 103 9.28 -10.06 3.73
C ALA A 103 10.29 -10.96 4.49
N PRO A 104 10.15 -12.30 4.43
CA PRO A 104 9.07 -13.06 3.79
C PRO A 104 7.73 -13.06 4.54
N THR A 105 7.72 -12.85 5.86
CA THR A 105 6.49 -12.67 6.65
C THR A 105 6.70 -11.60 7.72
N PRO A 106 5.63 -10.94 8.24
CA PRO A 106 5.78 -9.93 9.29
C PRO A 106 6.49 -10.45 10.56
N GLN A 107 6.44 -11.76 10.82
CA GLN A 107 7.10 -12.41 11.96
C GLN A 107 8.56 -12.77 11.70
N ASN A 108 8.96 -12.86 10.43
CA ASN A 108 10.34 -13.11 10.01
C ASN A 108 10.67 -12.22 8.82
N THR A 109 11.29 -11.08 9.10
CA THR A 109 11.62 -10.05 8.12
C THR A 109 13.02 -10.23 7.50
N SER A 110 13.50 -11.48 7.37
CA SER A 110 14.87 -11.77 6.93
C SER A 110 15.19 -11.36 5.49
N LEU A 111 14.17 -11.06 4.66
CA LEU A 111 14.33 -10.57 3.29
C LEU A 111 13.97 -9.09 3.15
N ALA A 112 13.52 -8.47 4.23
CA ALA A 112 13.21 -7.05 4.27
C ALA A 112 14.48 -6.19 4.19
N GLN A 113 14.40 -4.95 3.70
CA GLN A 113 13.23 -4.38 3.03
C GLN A 113 13.20 -4.82 1.56
N VAL A 114 12.01 -5.09 1.01
CA VAL A 114 11.85 -5.32 -0.43
C VAL A 114 11.48 -4.00 -1.09
N ARG A 115 12.25 -3.63 -2.11
CA ARG A 115 12.02 -2.44 -2.94
C ARG A 115 11.02 -2.78 -4.04
N HIS A 116 9.84 -2.15 -3.99
CA HIS A 116 8.75 -2.34 -4.94
C HIS A 116 8.67 -1.27 -6.02
N ILE A 117 9.15 -0.07 -5.76
CA ILE A 117 9.42 0.96 -6.79
C ILE A 117 10.49 1.91 -6.24
N LEU A 118 11.33 2.43 -7.11
CA LEU A 118 12.21 3.55 -6.80
C LEU A 118 12.44 4.38 -8.07
N GLY A 119 12.22 5.67 -8.00
CA GLY A 119 12.54 6.58 -9.10
C GLY A 119 12.54 8.03 -8.68
N GLY A 120 13.41 8.83 -9.31
CA GLY A 120 13.36 10.28 -9.26
C GLY A 120 12.51 10.86 -10.37
N ASN A 121 12.67 12.17 -10.58
CA ASN A 121 12.09 12.97 -11.65
C ASN A 121 10.55 12.84 -11.76
N PHE A 122 9.89 12.64 -10.62
CA PHE A 122 8.44 12.78 -10.54
C PHE A 122 8.07 14.26 -10.48
N GLN A 123 7.45 14.76 -11.54
CA GLN A 123 7.02 16.15 -11.66
C GLN A 123 5.55 16.29 -11.28
N LEU A 124 5.24 17.34 -10.53
CA LEU A 124 3.88 17.69 -10.17
C LEU A 124 3.15 18.25 -11.40
N SER A 125 2.03 17.66 -11.76
CA SER A 125 1.14 18.18 -12.79
C SER A 125 0.05 19.07 -12.20
N GLU A 126 -0.70 19.77 -13.06
CA GLU A 126 -1.72 20.76 -12.65
C GLU A 126 -2.81 20.21 -11.74
N ASN A 127 -3.14 18.90 -11.86
CA ASN A 127 -4.14 18.24 -11.04
C ASN A 127 -3.56 17.63 -9.74
N GLY A 128 -2.27 17.85 -9.45
CA GLY A 128 -1.56 17.31 -8.30
C GLY A 128 -1.00 15.89 -8.48
N GLU A 129 -1.15 15.27 -9.66
CA GLU A 129 -0.54 13.98 -9.98
C GLU A 129 0.97 14.13 -10.15
N LEU A 130 1.73 13.22 -9.53
CA LEU A 130 3.16 13.05 -9.73
C LEU A 130 3.40 12.14 -10.93
N LYS A 131 3.95 12.70 -12.00
CA LYS A 131 4.27 11.97 -13.23
C LYS A 131 5.77 11.79 -13.36
N ASN A 132 6.20 10.54 -13.49
CA ASN A 132 7.60 10.27 -13.79
C ASN A 132 7.92 10.75 -15.21
N THR A 133 9.01 11.51 -15.37
CA THR A 133 9.50 11.96 -16.68
C THR A 133 10.72 11.19 -17.16
N THR A 134 11.24 10.25 -16.37
CA THR A 134 12.37 9.37 -16.70
C THR A 134 12.03 7.89 -16.43
N ALA A 135 12.96 6.98 -16.74
CA ALA A 135 12.82 5.58 -16.35
C ALA A 135 12.99 5.43 -14.83
N ALA A 136 12.30 4.47 -14.22
CA ALA A 136 12.50 4.16 -12.81
C ALA A 136 13.89 3.51 -12.59
N LEU A 137 14.50 3.77 -11.43
CA LEU A 137 15.69 3.05 -10.97
C LEU A 137 15.35 1.61 -10.58
N SER A 138 14.12 1.40 -10.13
CA SER A 138 13.53 0.08 -9.95
C SER A 138 12.06 0.15 -10.35
N ASP A 139 11.72 -0.60 -11.39
CA ASP A 139 10.36 -0.70 -11.89
C ASP A 139 9.40 -1.26 -10.85
N TYR A 140 8.12 -1.01 -11.07
CA TYR A 140 7.06 -1.48 -10.18
C TYR A 140 7.04 -3.02 -10.10
N LEU A 141 7.25 -3.53 -8.90
CA LEU A 141 7.00 -4.91 -8.53
C LEU A 141 5.65 -5.00 -7.83
N ALA A 142 4.72 -5.78 -8.37
CA ALA A 142 3.41 -5.96 -7.74
C ALA A 142 3.55 -6.68 -6.38
N PRO A 143 2.82 -6.23 -5.34
CA PRO A 143 2.64 -6.96 -4.10
C PRO A 143 2.29 -8.43 -4.34
N MET A 144 3.10 -9.34 -3.79
CA MET A 144 2.89 -10.79 -3.86
C MET A 144 3.37 -11.48 -2.58
N PRO A 145 2.75 -11.20 -1.42
CA PRO A 145 3.08 -11.91 -0.18
C PRO A 145 2.94 -13.43 -0.36
N PRO A 146 3.83 -14.24 0.24
CA PRO A 146 3.82 -15.68 0.02
C PRO A 146 2.56 -16.34 0.63
N PRO A 147 2.07 -17.46 0.05
CA PRO A 147 0.95 -18.21 0.60
C PRO A 147 1.20 -18.59 2.07
N GLY A 148 0.19 -18.39 2.90
CA GLY A 148 0.27 -18.64 4.35
C GLY A 148 0.94 -17.53 5.17
N SER A 149 1.44 -16.46 4.54
CA SER A 149 1.85 -15.24 5.24
C SER A 149 0.63 -14.44 5.70
N ASP A 150 0.81 -13.68 6.78
CA ASP A 150 -0.07 -12.57 7.12
C ASP A 150 0.06 -11.43 6.09
N PRO A 151 -0.86 -10.47 6.03
CA PRO A 151 -0.71 -9.31 5.15
C PRO A 151 0.53 -8.48 5.45
N HIS A 152 1.25 -8.07 4.39
CA HIS A 152 2.44 -7.21 4.47
C HIS A 152 2.05 -5.73 4.38
N ARG A 153 2.84 -4.86 5.02
CA ARG A 153 2.76 -3.40 4.96
C ARG A 153 3.45 -2.86 3.72
N TYR A 154 2.68 -2.49 2.72
CA TYR A 154 3.22 -1.79 1.56
C TYR A 154 3.22 -0.29 1.81
N THR A 155 4.42 0.30 1.84
CA THR A 155 4.62 1.69 2.27
C THR A 155 5.23 2.51 1.17
N VAL A 156 4.52 3.54 0.73
CA VAL A 156 5.01 4.54 -0.22
C VAL A 156 5.46 5.77 0.55
N VAL A 157 6.65 6.28 0.24
CA VAL A 157 7.15 7.56 0.74
C VAL A 157 7.63 8.44 -0.41
N VAL A 158 7.54 9.75 -0.19
CA VAL A 158 7.96 10.77 -1.14
C VAL A 158 9.02 11.67 -0.50
N TYR A 159 10.10 11.91 -1.23
CA TYR A 159 11.15 12.86 -0.87
C TYR A 159 11.21 13.99 -1.89
N LYS A 160 11.64 15.18 -1.45
CA LYS A 160 12.07 16.22 -2.39
C LYS A 160 13.33 15.72 -3.09
N GLN A 161 13.42 15.89 -4.40
CA GLN A 161 14.63 15.50 -5.11
C GLN A 161 15.77 16.49 -4.79
N PRO A 162 16.95 16.01 -4.36
CA PRO A 162 18.02 16.89 -3.89
C PRO A 162 18.78 17.58 -5.02
N SER A 163 18.83 16.99 -6.22
CA SER A 163 19.50 17.57 -7.39
C SER A 163 18.90 17.08 -8.71
N PRO A 164 19.09 17.81 -9.82
CA PRO A 164 18.70 17.33 -11.16
C PRO A 164 19.43 16.04 -11.58
N ASP A 165 20.65 15.82 -11.06
CA ASP A 165 21.48 14.65 -11.35
C ASP A 165 21.16 13.43 -10.47
N PHE A 166 20.07 13.49 -9.70
CA PHE A 166 19.68 12.43 -8.75
C PHE A 166 19.68 11.04 -9.37
N ASP A 167 19.05 10.84 -10.53
CA ASP A 167 18.97 9.51 -11.15
C ASP A 167 20.35 8.96 -11.52
N CYS A 168 21.30 9.82 -11.91
CA CYS A 168 22.68 9.42 -12.19
C CYS A 168 23.38 8.94 -10.91
N ILE A 169 23.33 9.75 -9.85
CA ILE A 169 23.95 9.44 -8.55
C ILE A 169 23.31 8.20 -7.92
N ALA A 170 21.98 8.11 -7.94
CA ALA A 170 21.24 6.99 -7.39
C ALA A 170 21.48 5.70 -8.18
N GLY A 171 21.74 5.80 -9.49
CA GLY A 171 22.09 4.69 -10.38
C GLY A 171 23.35 3.93 -9.98
N ASP A 172 24.30 4.60 -9.31
CA ASP A 172 25.51 3.97 -8.76
C ASP A 172 25.19 3.01 -7.59
N PHE A 173 24.04 3.20 -6.93
CA PHE A 173 23.61 2.40 -5.78
C PHE A 173 22.47 1.44 -6.10
N VAL A 174 21.57 1.82 -7.02
CA VAL A 174 20.42 1.05 -7.44
C VAL A 174 20.28 1.10 -8.95
N ASN A 175 20.43 -0.06 -9.57
CA ASN A 175 20.25 -0.28 -11.00
C ASN A 175 19.63 -1.66 -11.25
N GLY A 176 19.49 -2.04 -12.54
CA GLY A 176 18.85 -3.29 -12.94
C GLY A 176 19.50 -4.58 -12.41
N SER A 177 20.74 -4.54 -11.92
CA SER A 177 21.41 -5.69 -11.30
C SER A 177 21.38 -5.67 -9.76
N THR A 178 20.81 -4.62 -9.16
CA THR A 178 20.77 -4.47 -7.70
C THR A 178 19.60 -5.28 -7.13
N PRO A 179 19.84 -6.24 -6.21
CA PRO A 179 18.77 -7.00 -5.59
C PRO A 179 17.68 -6.10 -5.00
N ILE A 180 16.42 -6.49 -5.20
CA ILE A 180 15.25 -5.80 -4.62
C ILE A 180 15.09 -6.09 -3.13
N ILE A 181 15.53 -7.27 -2.68
CA ILE A 181 15.50 -7.72 -1.29
C ILE A 181 16.68 -7.15 -0.50
N GLY A 182 16.54 -7.06 0.83
CA GLY A 182 17.61 -6.54 1.70
C GLY A 182 17.95 -5.06 1.44
N PHE A 183 17.03 -4.32 0.83
CA PHE A 183 17.20 -2.89 0.61
C PHE A 183 17.21 -2.15 1.95
N ASN A 184 18.00 -1.09 2.05
CA ASN A 184 18.06 -0.22 3.22
C ASN A 184 17.72 1.20 2.76
N LEU A 185 16.45 1.59 2.90
CA LEU A 185 15.96 2.90 2.48
C LEU A 185 16.70 4.04 3.18
N THR A 186 16.95 3.92 4.48
CA THR A 186 17.62 4.97 5.27
C THR A 186 19.07 5.16 4.79
N GLY A 187 19.82 4.07 4.64
CA GLY A 187 21.20 4.13 4.14
C GLY A 187 21.28 4.61 2.70
N PHE A 188 20.30 4.29 1.85
CA PHE A 188 20.20 4.86 0.50
C PHE A 188 19.94 6.37 0.56
N ALA A 189 18.95 6.80 1.34
CA ALA A 189 18.58 8.20 1.51
C ALA A 189 19.75 9.06 2.01
N GLU A 190 20.55 8.55 2.94
CA GLU A 190 21.78 9.20 3.41
C GLU A 190 22.82 9.36 2.29
N LYS A 191 23.09 8.29 1.53
CA LYS A 191 24.12 8.28 0.47
C LYS A 191 23.82 9.24 -0.67
N VAL A 192 22.54 9.40 -1.02
CA VAL A 192 22.11 10.25 -2.14
C VAL A 192 21.52 11.60 -1.69
N GLY A 193 21.51 11.88 -0.38
CA GLY A 193 21.12 13.17 0.16
C GLY A 193 19.63 13.49 0.16
N LEU A 194 18.75 12.47 0.27
CA LEU A 194 17.29 12.68 0.23
C LEU A 194 16.72 13.43 1.44
N GLY A 195 17.36 13.35 2.60
CA GLY A 195 16.82 13.87 3.86
C GLY A 195 15.63 13.04 4.38
N GLU A 196 14.65 13.70 5.00
CA GLU A 196 13.44 13.05 5.55
C GLU A 196 12.31 12.97 4.50
N PRO A 197 11.47 11.92 4.53
CA PRO A 197 10.30 11.84 3.65
C PRO A 197 9.25 12.90 4.03
N ILE A 198 8.73 13.60 3.03
CA ILE A 198 7.78 14.71 3.20
C ILE A 198 6.31 14.29 3.13
N ALA A 199 6.05 13.08 2.63
CA ALA A 199 4.73 12.48 2.57
C ALA A 199 4.84 10.96 2.54
N GLY A 200 3.74 10.28 2.89
CA GLY A 200 3.67 8.83 2.86
C GLY A 200 2.25 8.31 2.91
N MET A 201 2.08 7.09 2.42
CA MET A 201 0.85 6.32 2.43
C MET A 201 1.19 4.84 2.59
N PHE A 202 0.33 4.06 3.22
CA PHE A 202 0.53 2.62 3.31
C PHE A 202 -0.79 1.86 3.34
N TRP A 203 -0.73 0.58 3.01
CA TRP A 203 -1.85 -0.36 3.09
C TRP A 203 -1.31 -1.76 3.36
N PHE A 204 -2.23 -2.69 3.59
CA PHE A 204 -1.94 -4.10 3.73
C PHE A 204 -2.35 -4.86 2.47
N THR A 205 -1.51 -5.79 2.04
CA THR A 205 -1.89 -6.80 1.05
C THR A 205 -1.45 -8.15 1.56
N GLY A 206 -2.33 -9.15 1.47
CA GLY A 206 -2.08 -10.53 1.89
C GLY A 206 -2.42 -11.53 0.78
N PRO A 207 -1.99 -12.79 0.92
CA PRO A 207 -2.18 -13.83 -0.11
C PRO A 207 -3.64 -14.24 -0.29
N ASN A 208 -4.46 -14.05 0.74
CA ASN A 208 -5.90 -14.32 0.69
C ASN A 208 -6.60 -13.02 0.31
N GLY A 209 -7.19 -12.96 -0.90
CA GLY A 209 -7.82 -11.78 -1.52
C GLY A 209 -8.96 -11.15 -0.72
N THR A 210 -8.63 -10.56 0.42
CA THR A 210 -9.58 -9.94 1.34
C THR A 210 -9.82 -8.51 0.89
N SER A 211 -10.71 -8.35 -0.08
CA SER A 211 -11.50 -7.13 -0.17
C SER A 211 -12.38 -7.11 1.07
N SER A 212 -12.18 -6.12 1.95
CA SER A 212 -13.13 -5.82 3.01
C SER A 212 -14.42 -5.28 2.39
N GLU A 213 -15.26 -6.16 1.88
CA GLU A 213 -16.70 -5.94 1.91
C GLU A 213 -17.20 -6.44 3.26
N ALA A 214 -17.95 -5.59 3.96
CA ALA A 214 -18.50 -5.90 5.27
C ALA A 214 -19.26 -7.23 5.27
N SER A 215 -18.75 -8.22 6.00
CA SER A 215 -19.49 -9.44 6.30
C SER A 215 -20.64 -9.11 7.23
N ASN A 216 -21.83 -8.89 6.67
CA ASN A 216 -23.07 -8.96 7.43
C ASN A 216 -23.35 -10.43 7.76
N THR A 217 -22.91 -10.86 8.95
CA THR A 217 -23.30 -12.14 9.52
C THR A 217 -24.73 -12.07 10.04
N SER A 218 -25.70 -12.49 9.23
CA SER A 218 -26.99 -12.95 9.73
C SER A 218 -26.94 -14.47 9.83
N GLY A 219 -26.75 -14.97 11.06
CA GLY A 219 -26.86 -16.38 11.37
C GLY A 219 -28.29 -16.88 11.16
N ALA A 220 -28.43 -17.91 10.34
CA ALA A 220 -29.54 -18.85 10.41
C ALA A 220 -28.98 -20.24 10.08
N GLY A 221 -29.05 -21.14 11.05
CA GLY A 221 -28.52 -22.48 10.94
C GLY A 221 -29.27 -23.32 9.91
N SER A 222 -28.54 -24.21 9.24
CA SER A 222 -29.11 -25.46 8.75
C SER A 222 -28.00 -26.51 8.63
N LEU A 223 -28.27 -27.65 9.26
CA LEU A 223 -27.51 -28.88 9.23
C LEU A 223 -27.45 -29.46 7.80
N GLY A 224 -26.35 -30.11 7.43
CA GLY A 224 -26.39 -31.14 6.40
C GLY A 224 -25.18 -31.32 5.48
N VAL A 225 -24.50 -32.45 5.72
CA VAL A 225 -23.94 -33.40 4.73
C VAL A 225 -22.53 -33.16 4.15
N HIS A 226 -21.67 -34.14 4.46
CA HIS A 226 -20.40 -34.51 3.84
C HIS A 226 -20.39 -34.41 2.30
N ALA A 227 -19.34 -33.80 1.75
CA ALA A 227 -18.78 -34.20 0.46
C ALA A 227 -17.26 -33.92 0.43
N THR A 228 -16.48 -34.99 0.55
CA THR A 228 -15.05 -35.03 0.27
C THR A 228 -14.82 -34.74 -1.21
N LYS A 229 -14.01 -33.73 -1.54
CA LYS A 229 -13.38 -33.64 -2.86
C LYS A 229 -11.89 -33.40 -2.71
N VAL A 230 -11.16 -34.43 -3.13
CA VAL A 230 -9.72 -34.44 -3.39
C VAL A 230 -9.43 -33.40 -4.47
N VAL A 231 -8.55 -32.44 -4.19
CA VAL A 231 -7.98 -31.56 -5.21
C VAL A 231 -6.53 -31.96 -5.41
N THR A 232 -6.28 -32.54 -6.58
CA THR A 232 -4.98 -32.97 -7.07
C THR A 232 -4.07 -31.75 -7.23
N GLY A 233 -2.88 -31.82 -6.66
CA GLY A 233 -1.89 -30.75 -6.67
C GLY A 233 -1.42 -30.38 -8.08
N VAL A 234 -1.35 -29.08 -8.35
CA VAL A 234 -0.58 -28.52 -9.44
C VAL A 234 0.62 -27.81 -8.80
N ILE A 235 1.78 -28.43 -8.89
CA ILE A 235 3.06 -27.82 -8.55
C ILE A 235 3.38 -26.82 -9.66
N ILE A 236 3.23 -25.52 -9.39
CA ILE A 236 3.73 -24.47 -10.28
C ILE A 236 5.14 -24.12 -9.80
N LEU A 237 6.10 -24.51 -10.63
CA LEU A 237 7.52 -24.19 -10.50
C LEU A 237 7.70 -22.69 -10.73
N ILE A 238 8.05 -21.93 -9.69
CA ILE A 238 8.44 -20.53 -9.82
C ILE A 238 9.89 -20.50 -10.32
N ALA A 239 10.09 -20.00 -11.53
CA ALA A 239 11.41 -19.70 -12.06
C ALA A 239 11.98 -18.49 -11.30
N MET A 240 13.06 -18.73 -10.55
CA MET A 240 13.97 -17.69 -10.09
C MET A 240 14.63 -17.05 -11.32
N LEU A 241 14.37 -15.76 -11.54
CA LEU A 241 15.26 -14.92 -12.33
C LEU A 241 16.05 -14.08 -11.33
N LEU A 242 17.36 -14.30 -11.37
CA LEU A 242 18.42 -13.56 -10.71
C LEU A 242 18.47 -12.12 -11.20
#